data_AF-A0A923LIX7-F1
#
_entry.id   AF-A0A923LIX7-F1
#
_cell.length_a   1.000
_cell.length_b   1.000
_cell.length_c   1.000
_cell.angle_alpha   90.00
_cell.angle_beta   90.00
_cell.angle_gamma   90.00
#
_symmetry.space_group_name_H-M   'P 1'
#
loop_
_entity.id
_entity.type
_entity.pdbx_description
1 polymer ?
#
loop_
_entity_poly.entity_id
_entity_poly.type
_entity_poly.pdbx_seq_one_letter_code
_entity_poly.pdbx_strand_id
1 'polypeptide(L)'
;MCIQKESGKIEKREYHNRSRRERDSGGEISSLATDIDETERAVRGHWMIESYHWHLDVTFREDGNHTLEKQAAYNLNIIRKLALNILKIAEVGHCRLSMRKKRYAIGTNPEKYLEELMDL
;
A
#
# COMPACT_ATOMS: atom_id res chain seq x y z
N MET A 1 -1.25 -15.84 -7.18
CA MET A 1 -1.04 -17.25 -6.79
C MET A 1 -2.30 -17.72 -6.07
N CYS A 2 -3.12 -18.54 -6.72
CA CYS A 2 -4.34 -19.08 -6.09
C CYS A 2 -3.92 -20.26 -5.21
N ILE A 3 -4.14 -20.14 -3.90
CA ILE A 3 -3.95 -21.24 -2.95
C ILE A 3 -5.34 -21.78 -2.65
N GLN A 4 -5.69 -22.92 -3.24
CA GLN A 4 -6.81 -23.72 -2.75
C GLN A 4 -6.27 -24.66 -1.67
N LYS A 5 -6.79 -24.54 -0.45
CA LYS A 5 -6.59 -25.51 0.63
C LYS A 5 -7.71 -26.55 0.55
N GLU A 6 -7.34 -27.81 0.35
CA GLU A 6 -8.16 -28.92 0.82
C GLU A 6 -7.30 -29.84 1.69
N SER A 7 -7.77 -30.02 2.93
CA SER A 7 -7.71 -31.28 3.66
C SER A 7 -6.33 -31.93 3.86
N GLY A 8 -5.55 -31.39 4.80
CA GLY A 8 -4.91 -32.22 5.84
C GLY A 8 -3.75 -33.16 5.48
N LYS A 9 -3.30 -33.32 4.23
CA LYS A 9 -2.05 -34.02 3.89
C LYS A 9 -1.43 -33.42 2.62
N ILE A 10 -0.30 -32.72 2.77
CA ILE A 10 0.49 -32.26 1.62
C ILE A 10 1.36 -33.43 1.15
N GLU A 11 0.85 -34.20 0.19
CA GLU A 11 1.65 -35.17 -0.54
C GLU A 11 2.51 -34.41 -1.57
N LYS A 12 3.84 -34.45 -1.38
CA LYS A 12 4.81 -33.86 -2.32
C LYS A 12 4.80 -34.69 -3.61
N ARG A 13 4.15 -34.20 -4.66
CA ARG A 13 4.42 -34.71 -6.01
C ARG A 13 5.81 -34.27 -6.45
N GLU A 14 6.71 -35.24 -6.58
CA GLU A 14 8.02 -35.04 -7.17
C GLU A 14 7.90 -34.87 -8.69
N TYR A 15 8.26 -33.68 -9.17
CA TYR A 15 8.68 -33.52 -10.56
C TYR A 15 10.17 -33.83 -10.63
N HIS A 16 10.49 -34.93 -11.32
CA HIS A 16 11.86 -35.33 -11.61
C HIS A 16 12.38 -34.49 -12.77
N ASN A 17 13.04 -33.37 -12.47
CA ASN A 17 14.03 -32.80 -13.37
C ASN A 17 15.36 -32.64 -12.62
N ARG A 18 16.40 -33.19 -13.25
CA ARG A 18 17.68 -33.56 -12.70
C ARG A 18 18.67 -32.42 -12.93
N SER A 19 18.69 -31.43 -12.03
CA SER A 19 19.89 -30.67 -11.63
C SER A 19 19.48 -29.49 -10.76
N ARG A 20 19.92 -29.50 -9.49
CA ARG A 20 19.92 -28.38 -8.55
C ARG A 20 18.53 -27.79 -8.22
N ARG A 21 17.82 -28.42 -7.27
CA ARG A 21 16.72 -27.77 -6.54
C ARG A 21 17.33 -26.79 -5.52
N GLU A 22 17.58 -25.55 -5.94
CA GLU A 22 17.75 -24.45 -5.00
C GLU A 22 16.37 -24.14 -4.43
N ARG A 23 16.11 -24.66 -3.22
CA ARG A 23 14.99 -24.20 -2.41
C ARG A 23 15.40 -22.87 -1.82
N ASP A 24 15.08 -21.79 -2.52
CA ASP A 24 15.13 -20.46 -1.94
C ASP A 24 14.05 -20.38 -0.86
N SER A 25 14.46 -20.73 0.35
CA SER A 25 13.66 -20.58 1.56
C SER A 25 14.05 -19.23 2.13
N GLY A 26 13.56 -18.14 1.51
CA GLY A 26 13.76 -16.79 2.02
C GLY A 26 13.11 -16.66 3.38
N GLY A 27 13.87 -16.93 4.44
CA GLY A 27 13.43 -16.80 5.82
C GLY A 27 13.65 -15.38 6.32
N GLU A 28 12.65 -14.82 7.00
CA GLU A 28 12.82 -13.58 7.74
C GLU A 28 13.59 -13.85 9.04
N ILE A 29 14.63 -13.06 9.30
CA ILE A 29 15.43 -13.16 10.53
C ILE A 29 14.73 -12.32 11.60
N SER A 30 13.90 -12.98 12.41
CA SER A 30 13.21 -12.39 13.56
C SER A 30 13.78 -12.95 14.85
N SER A 31 13.97 -12.10 15.86
CA SER A 31 14.33 -12.53 17.23
C SER A 31 13.15 -13.09 18.03
N LEU A 32 11.93 -13.00 17.48
CA LEU A 32 10.70 -13.51 18.10
C LEU A 32 10.45 -14.95 17.66
N ALA A 33 10.20 -15.84 18.62
CA ALA A 33 9.67 -17.18 18.36
C ALA A 33 8.21 -17.03 17.93
N THR A 34 8.00 -16.84 16.62
CA THR A 34 6.72 -16.44 16.03
C THR A 34 6.21 -17.57 15.15
N ASP A 35 4.89 -17.82 15.17
CA ASP A 35 4.30 -18.82 14.29
C ASP A 35 4.38 -18.39 12.82
N ILE A 36 4.36 -19.36 11.88
CA ILE A 36 4.47 -19.08 10.43
C ILE A 36 3.36 -18.13 9.97
N ASP A 37 2.14 -18.28 10.51
CA ASP A 37 0.99 -17.44 10.16
C ASP A 37 1.15 -15.99 10.67
N GLU A 38 1.78 -15.82 11.83
CA GLU A 38 2.05 -14.51 12.41
C GLU A 38 3.15 -13.77 11.63
N THR A 39 4.21 -14.46 11.23
CA THR A 39 5.23 -13.92 10.34
C THR A 39 4.62 -13.50 9.01
N GLU A 40 3.82 -14.37 8.36
CA GLU A 40 3.17 -14.03 7.09
C GLU A 40 2.28 -12.78 7.20
N ARG A 41 1.54 -12.65 8.31
CA ARG A 41 0.71 -11.47 8.58
C ARG A 41 1.57 -10.21 8.75
N ALA A 42 2.70 -10.32 9.45
CA ALA A 42 3.64 -9.21 9.63
C ALA A 42 4.24 -8.76 8.29
N VAL A 43 4.69 -9.70 7.45
CA VAL A 43 5.21 -9.42 6.10
C VAL A 43 4.18 -8.65 5.29
N ARG A 44 2.94 -9.16 5.22
CA ARG A 44 1.84 -8.51 4.50
C ARG A 44 1.56 -7.10 5.04
N GLY A 45 1.56 -6.93 6.36
CA GLY A 45 1.39 -5.63 7.00
C GLY A 45 2.51 -4.64 6.65
N HIS A 46 3.75 -5.09 6.63
CA HIS A 46 4.90 -4.28 6.20
C HIS A 46 4.74 -3.81 4.74
N TRP A 47 4.37 -4.71 3.82
CA TRP A 47 4.12 -4.33 2.42
C TRP A 47 2.94 -3.38 2.24
N MET A 48 1.92 -3.43 3.10
CA MET A 48 0.83 -2.44 3.06
C MET A 48 1.32 -1.03 3.38
N ILE A 49 2.28 -0.89 4.31
CA ILE A 49 2.89 0.40 4.65
C ILE A 49 3.69 0.93 3.45
N GLU A 50 4.49 0.10 2.79
CA GLU A 50 5.25 0.56 1.62
C GLU A 50 4.38 0.87 0.41
N SER A 51 3.30 0.12 0.21
CA SER A 51 2.30 0.43 -0.81
C SER A 51 1.66 1.80 -0.54
N TYR A 52 1.51 2.19 0.72
CA TYR A 52 1.00 3.50 1.11
C TYR A 52 2.01 4.62 0.85
N HIS A 53 3.30 4.40 1.12
CA HIS A 53 4.38 5.33 0.75
C HIS A 53 4.43 5.57 -0.76
N TRP A 54 4.36 4.50 -1.56
CA TRP A 54 4.32 4.64 -3.02
C TRP A 54 3.18 5.55 -3.50
N HIS A 55 2.00 5.47 -2.87
CA HIS A 55 0.89 6.37 -3.20
C HIS A 55 1.19 7.83 -2.85
N LEU A 56 1.87 8.08 -1.72
CA LEU A 56 2.30 9.43 -1.33
C LEU A 56 3.34 9.98 -2.30
N ASP A 57 4.30 9.15 -2.72
CA ASP A 57 5.35 9.54 -3.66
C ASP A 57 4.78 9.88 -5.03
N VAL A 58 3.96 8.99 -5.61
CA VAL A 58 3.40 9.18 -6.95
C VAL A 58 2.32 10.27 -6.99
N THR A 59 1.50 10.38 -5.93
CA THR A 59 0.43 11.37 -5.90
C THR A 59 0.98 12.73 -5.49
N PHE A 60 1.69 12.83 -4.37
CA PHE A 60 2.11 14.09 -3.76
C PHE A 60 3.56 14.50 -4.02
N ARG A 61 4.36 13.69 -4.72
CA ARG A 61 5.78 13.93 -4.98
C ARG A 61 6.55 14.12 -3.66
N GLU A 62 6.24 13.28 -2.68
CA GLU A 62 6.80 13.36 -1.34
C GLU A 62 8.34 13.25 -1.33
N ASP A 63 8.93 12.34 -2.11
CA ASP A 63 10.38 12.23 -2.29
C ASP A 63 11.08 13.53 -2.69
N GLY A 64 10.39 14.41 -3.43
CA GLY A 64 10.95 15.69 -3.88
C GLY A 64 10.81 16.81 -2.86
N ASN A 65 10.32 16.53 -1.66
CA ASN A 65 10.07 17.55 -0.65
C ASN A 65 11.33 17.88 0.15
N HIS A 66 11.84 19.10 0.00
CA HIS A 66 13.04 19.59 0.69
C HIS A 66 12.75 20.40 1.96
N THR A 67 11.65 20.13 2.66
CA THR A 67 11.32 20.82 3.92
C THR A 67 12.40 20.52 4.97
N LEU A 68 13.19 21.53 5.34
CA LEU A 68 14.28 21.41 6.32
C LEU A 68 13.76 21.35 7.76
N GLU A 69 12.65 22.04 8.02
CA GLU A 69 12.04 22.13 9.34
C GLU A 69 11.29 20.83 9.69
N LYS A 70 11.70 20.17 10.78
CA LYS A 70 11.16 18.85 11.17
C LYS A 70 9.65 18.90 11.46
N GLN A 71 9.20 19.94 12.16
CA GLN A 71 7.79 20.09 12.50
C GLN A 71 6.93 20.29 11.25
N ALA A 72 7.41 21.09 10.31
CA ALA A 72 6.70 21.32 9.05
C ALA A 72 6.63 20.04 8.20
N ALA A 73 7.72 19.26 8.13
CA ALA A 73 7.74 17.97 7.44
C ALA A 73 6.73 16.98 8.05
N TYR A 74 6.66 16.91 9.39
CA TYR A 74 5.70 16.07 10.10
C TYR A 74 4.25 16.49 9.83
N ASN A 75 3.93 17.77 9.98
CA ASN A 75 2.60 18.32 9.73
C ASN A 75 2.16 18.07 8.28
N LEU A 76 3.08 18.29 7.32
CA LEU A 76 2.81 18.08 5.91
C LEU A 76 2.53 16.61 5.59
N ASN A 77 3.24 15.68 6.23
CA ASN A 77 2.98 14.26 6.10
C ASN A 77 1.55 13.93 6.58
N ILE A 78 1.13 14.41 7.75
CA ILE A 78 -0.24 14.21 8.26
C ILE A 78 -1.28 14.70 7.24
N ILE A 79 -1.10 15.91 6.71
CA ILE A 79 -2.03 16.50 5.74
C ILE A 79 -2.09 15.66 4.45
N ARG A 80 -0.95 15.20 3.93
CA ARG A 80 -0.93 14.34 2.74
C ARG A 80 -1.65 13.01 2.99
N LYS A 81 -1.45 12.42 4.17
CA LYS A 81 -2.10 11.18 4.56
C LYS A 81 -3.62 11.33 4.62
N LEU A 82 -4.10 12.42 5.23
CA LEU A 82 -5.52 12.77 5.27
C LEU A 82 -6.07 12.98 3.86
N ALA A 83 -5.39 13.79 3.04
CA ALA A 83 -5.79 14.05 1.67
C ALA A 83 -5.85 12.78 0.81
N LEU A 84 -4.90 11.85 0.99
CA LEU A 84 -4.90 10.56 0.29
C LEU A 84 -6.12 9.71 0.67
N ASN A 85 -6.50 9.69 1.94
CA ASN A 85 -7.69 8.97 2.39
C ASN A 85 -8.97 9.57 1.79
N ILE A 86 -9.08 10.90 1.77
CA ILE A 86 -10.19 11.60 1.11
C ILE A 86 -10.25 11.23 -0.38
N LEU A 87 -9.12 11.27 -1.10
CA LEU A 87 -9.06 10.94 -2.54
C LEU A 87 -9.45 9.48 -2.85
N LYS A 88 -9.24 8.56 -1.90
CA LYS A 88 -9.66 7.16 -2.03
C LYS A 88 -11.18 7.02 -2.00
N ILE A 89 -11.86 7.83 -1.19
CA ILE A 89 -13.32 7.77 -1.00
C ILE A 89 -14.04 8.66 -2.02
N ALA A 90 -13.51 9.85 -2.30
CA ALA A 90 -14.16 10.85 -3.14
C ALA A 90 -14.42 10.35 -4.58
N GLU A 91 -15.64 10.55 -5.08
CA GLU A 91 -16.06 10.15 -6.42
C GLU A 91 -16.06 11.35 -7.38
N VAL A 92 -14.94 11.56 -8.06
CA VAL A 92 -14.79 12.72 -8.95
C VAL A 92 -15.25 12.39 -10.36
N GLY A 93 -16.47 12.83 -10.70
CA GLY A 93 -17.07 12.67 -12.02
C GLY A 93 -17.61 11.27 -12.29
N HIS A 94 -18.01 11.01 -13.55
CA HIS A 94 -18.71 9.76 -13.91
C HIS A 94 -17.81 8.58 -14.27
N CYS A 95 -16.48 8.79 -14.30
CA CYS A 95 -15.51 7.78 -14.71
C CYS A 95 -14.45 7.58 -13.63
N ARG A 96 -13.90 6.37 -13.55
CA ARG A 96 -12.84 6.04 -12.60
C ARG A 96 -11.54 6.78 -12.94
N LEU A 97 -11.26 7.87 -12.25
CA LEU A 97 -10.05 8.68 -12.43
C LEU A 97 -8.87 8.17 -11.60
N SER A 98 -7.64 8.40 -12.09
CA SER A 98 -6.44 8.16 -11.28
C SER A 98 -6.34 9.17 -10.13
N MET A 99 -5.66 8.81 -9.04
CA MET A 99 -5.52 9.69 -7.86
C MET A 99 -4.95 11.06 -8.20
N ARG A 100 -3.96 11.11 -9.10
CA ARG A 100 -3.38 12.37 -9.60
C ARG A 100 -4.41 13.24 -10.33
N LYS A 101 -5.29 12.64 -11.14
CA LYS A 101 -6.36 13.35 -11.86
C LYS A 101 -7.47 13.80 -10.91
N LYS A 102 -7.88 12.97 -9.95
CA LYS A 102 -8.86 13.36 -8.90
C LYS A 102 -8.37 14.59 -8.14
N ARG A 103 -7.13 14.55 -7.65
CA ARG A 103 -6.51 15.69 -6.96
C ARG A 103 -6.46 16.94 -7.83
N TYR A 104 -6.09 16.80 -9.11
CA TYR A 104 -6.05 17.93 -10.03
C TYR A 104 -7.45 18.54 -10.24
N ALA A 105 -8.47 17.71 -10.48
CA ALA A 105 -9.84 18.16 -10.70
C ALA A 105 -10.47 18.84 -9.48
N ILE A 106 -10.22 18.32 -8.26
CA ILE A 106 -10.64 18.96 -7.02
C ILE A 106 -9.88 20.28 -6.81
N GLY A 107 -8.56 20.27 -7.04
CA GLY A 107 -7.72 21.45 -6.85
C GLY A 107 -7.99 22.60 -7.82
N THR A 108 -8.49 22.31 -9.03
CA THR A 108 -8.84 23.35 -10.01
C THR A 108 -10.25 23.91 -9.84
N ASN A 109 -11.15 23.18 -9.17
CA ASN A 109 -12.51 23.65 -8.90
C ASN A 109 -12.98 23.19 -7.50
N PRO A 110 -12.43 23.77 -6.42
CA PRO A 110 -12.72 23.33 -5.08
C PRO A 110 -14.18 23.59 -4.67
N GLU A 111 -14.78 24.70 -5.11
CA GLU A 111 -16.15 25.08 -4.74
C GLU A 111 -17.17 24.00 -5.12
N LYS A 112 -16.97 23.35 -6.26
CA LYS A 112 -17.85 22.27 -6.73
C LYS A 112 -17.81 21.03 -5.84
N TYR A 113 -16.64 20.67 -5.32
CA TYR A 113 -16.44 19.43 -4.58
C TYR A 113 -16.42 19.64 -3.07
N LEU A 114 -16.38 20.88 -2.58
CA LEU A 114 -16.25 21.17 -1.15
C LEU A 114 -17.42 20.62 -0.35
N GLU A 115 -18.65 20.81 -0.84
CA GLU A 115 -19.87 20.31 -0.17
C GLU A 115 -19.84 18.77 -0.07
N GLU A 116 -19.61 18.09 -1.20
CA GLU A 116 -19.47 16.63 -1.25
C GLU A 116 -18.36 16.10 -0.33
N LEU A 117 -17.23 16.81 -0.25
CA LEU A 117 -16.10 16.42 0.59
C LEU A 117 -16.34 16.66 2.09
N MET A 118 -17.19 17.61 2.45
CA MET A 118 -17.56 17.90 3.85
C MET A 118 -18.60 16.92 4.38
N ASP A 119 -19.36 16.28 3.48
CA ASP A 119 -20.37 15.27 3.81
C ASP A 119 -19.81 13.83 3.88
N LEU A 120 -18.50 13.64 3.68
CA LEU A 120 -17.78 12.36 3.80
C LEU A 120 -17.55 11.92 5.27
#